data_AF-A0A257TAN7-F1
#
_entry.id   AF-A0A257TAN7-F1
#
_cell.length_a   1.000
_cell.length_b   1.000
_cell.length_c   1.000
_cell.angle_alpha   90.00
_cell.angle_beta   90.00
_cell.angle_gamma   90.00
#
_symmetry.space_group_name_H-M   'P 1'
#
loop_
_entity.id
_entity.type
_entity.pdbx_description
1 polymer ?
#
loop_
_entity_poly.entity_id
_entity_poly.type
_entity_poly.pdbx_seq_one_letter_code
_entity_poly.pdbx_strand_id
1 'polypeptide(L)'
;MKPGNIMLGNYGETLVVDWGLAKVMGQPERAGDEKTLQPRSRSGSAATVMGSAVGTPQYMSPEQAEGRLDELGPASDVYSLGATLYTLLTGAAPIGEGDFESVLKRSARGDFPLPRQVNAEVPRALEAICLKAMALRPSDRYTSPRALADDVERWLADRPVGAYLDPLPTRIRRWANRHQKSVSAAAAVVLVSITCLAVGLRIVSRKNSDLRTANDKEREATESARRSAALAQASGDMAREQLYLTRQQLAQAAWQEGDINRLKDLLARQRPESEQADLRGFEWHYLDALCATEHLVYRGHRLRVNTVACSPDGRLAASGGFDGEVHVWEASSGETRWQKHVNKMSVNCLAFSPNGEILACAGNLGQLSLYDVASGAEIQRLEGHGVQVFGVTFSPDGKILASAGADGTVRLWELPGGRALHVCRGHQNMVWSVAFHPQGKLLASA
;
A
#
# COMPACT_ATOMS: atom_id res chain seq x y z
N MET A 1 -61.30 -28.96 23.19
CA MET A 1 -62.51 -28.16 22.85
C MET A 1 -62.80 -28.32 21.36
N LYS A 2 -64.06 -28.43 20.95
CA LYS A 2 -64.48 -28.55 19.54
C LYS A 2 -65.75 -27.73 19.28
N PRO A 3 -66.08 -27.39 18.03
CA PRO A 3 -67.29 -26.61 17.71
C PRO A 3 -68.58 -27.19 18.31
N GLY A 4 -68.73 -28.52 18.33
CA GLY A 4 -69.90 -29.18 18.93
C GLY A 4 -70.06 -29.00 20.45
N ASN A 5 -69.03 -28.50 21.14
CA ASN A 5 -69.09 -28.17 22.56
C ASN A 5 -69.46 -26.69 22.80
N ILE A 6 -69.71 -25.91 21.75
CA ILE A 6 -70.09 -24.50 21.81
C ILE A 6 -71.55 -24.39 21.35
N MET A 7 -72.42 -23.95 22.25
CA MET A 7 -73.83 -23.67 21.95
C MET A 7 -74.04 -22.17 21.86
N LEU A 8 -74.77 -21.74 20.83
CA LEU A 8 -75.23 -20.37 20.68
C LEU A 8 -76.70 -20.31 21.08
N GLY A 9 -77.03 -19.47 22.06
CA GLY A 9 -78.40 -19.20 22.42
C GLY A 9 -79.03 -18.12 21.53
N ASN A 10 -80.33 -17.90 21.69
CA ASN A 10 -81.13 -17.10 20.77
C ASN A 10 -80.80 -15.60 20.80
N TYR A 11 -80.07 -15.11 21.81
CA TYR A 11 -79.67 -13.72 21.95
C TYR A 11 -78.16 -13.50 21.77
N GLY A 12 -77.46 -14.49 21.21
CA GLY A 12 -76.00 -14.42 20.96
C GLY A 12 -75.15 -14.83 22.17
N GLU A 13 -75.76 -15.32 23.25
CA GLU A 13 -75.05 -15.93 24.36
C GLU A 13 -74.30 -17.18 23.89
N THR A 14 -73.02 -17.29 24.27
CA THR A 14 -72.18 -18.44 23.93
C THR A 14 -71.96 -19.28 25.19
N LEU A 15 -72.38 -20.55 25.15
CA LEU A 15 -72.28 -21.50 26.25
C LEU A 15 -71.33 -22.64 25.86
N VAL A 16 -70.44 -23.04 26.77
CA VAL A 16 -69.56 -24.20 26.59
C VAL A 16 -70.13 -25.38 27.35
N VAL A 17 -70.40 -26.49 26.66
CA VAL A 17 -70.91 -27.75 27.24
C VAL A 17 -69.80 -28.81 27.32
N ASP A 18 -69.98 -29.79 28.21
CA ASP A 18 -69.01 -30.87 28.50
C ASP A 18 -67.62 -30.38 28.96
N TRP A 19 -67.59 -29.41 29.88
CA TRP A 19 -66.37 -29.01 30.60
C TRP A 19 -66.24 -29.87 31.87
N GLY A 20 -65.33 -30.85 31.92
CA GLY A 20 -65.26 -31.72 33.11
C GLY A 20 -64.32 -32.93 33.16
N LEU A 21 -63.35 -33.08 32.24
CA LEU A 21 -62.43 -34.24 32.23
C LEU A 21 -60.96 -33.81 32.11
N ALA A 22 -60.49 -32.95 33.03
CA ALA A 22 -59.07 -32.67 33.22
C ALA A 22 -58.66 -33.05 34.65
N LYS A 23 -57.83 -34.10 34.77
CA LYS A 23 -57.24 -34.57 36.03
C LYS A 23 -56.35 -33.45 36.59
N VAL A 24 -56.57 -33.05 37.84
CA VAL A 24 -55.67 -32.13 38.56
C VAL A 24 -54.38 -32.91 38.86
N MET A 25 -53.30 -32.62 38.14
CA MET A 25 -51.97 -33.19 38.42
C MET A 25 -51.45 -32.60 39.74
N GLY A 26 -51.28 -33.44 40.77
CA GLY A 26 -50.65 -33.06 42.05
C GLY A 26 -51.26 -33.60 43.35
N GLN A 27 -52.31 -34.42 43.33
CA GLN A 27 -52.81 -35.08 44.55
C GLN A 27 -52.55 -36.60 44.53
N PRO A 28 -52.00 -37.20 45.60
CA PRO A 28 -51.81 -38.64 45.70
C PRO A 28 -53.17 -39.35 45.86
N GLU A 29 -53.26 -40.53 45.24
CA GLU A 29 -54.44 -41.40 45.25
C GLU A 29 -54.86 -41.75 46.69
N ARG A 30 -56.13 -41.49 47.03
CA ARG A 30 -56.74 -42.04 48.25
C ARG A 30 -57.35 -43.39 47.93
N ALA A 31 -56.81 -44.41 48.59
CA ALA A 31 -57.33 -45.78 48.57
C ALA A 31 -58.77 -45.82 49.10
N GLY A 32 -59.66 -46.45 48.34
CA GLY A 32 -61.03 -46.72 48.73
C GLY A 32 -62.04 -46.34 47.65
N ASP A 33 -62.09 -47.13 46.57
CA ASP A 33 -63.33 -47.60 45.93
C ASP A 33 -62.99 -48.43 44.69
N GLU A 34 -62.48 -49.63 44.91
CA GLU A 34 -62.61 -50.72 43.93
C GLU A 34 -64.08 -51.17 43.94
N LYS A 35 -64.86 -50.69 42.98
CA LYS A 35 -66.04 -51.43 42.51
C LYS A 35 -65.95 -51.66 41.01
N THR A 36 -65.57 -52.89 40.72
CA THR A 36 -65.72 -53.64 39.47
C THR A 36 -67.10 -53.40 38.86
N LEU A 37 -67.14 -52.84 37.66
CA LEU A 37 -68.32 -52.87 36.78
C LEU A 37 -67.88 -53.47 35.44
N GLN A 38 -68.16 -54.76 35.30
CA GLN A 38 -68.06 -55.50 34.04
C GLN A 38 -69.19 -55.11 33.07
N PRO A 39 -69.02 -55.36 31.75
CA PRO A 39 -69.74 -54.65 30.70
C PRO A 39 -71.10 -55.29 30.36
N ARG A 40 -72.11 -54.47 30.09
CA ARG A 40 -73.31 -54.89 29.36
C ARG A 40 -73.42 -54.10 28.05
N SER A 41 -73.37 -54.85 26.96
CA SER A 41 -73.53 -54.43 25.58
C SER A 41 -74.93 -53.84 25.30
N ARG A 42 -74.99 -52.69 24.59
CA ARG A 42 -75.67 -52.59 23.28
C ARG A 42 -75.49 -51.20 22.62
N SER A 43 -75.01 -51.30 21.38
CA SER A 43 -75.03 -50.40 20.21
C SER A 43 -75.52 -48.94 20.33
N GLY A 44 -74.67 -48.03 19.86
CA GLY A 44 -75.11 -46.78 19.24
C GLY A 44 -74.10 -45.65 19.40
N SER A 45 -73.38 -45.34 18.32
CA SER A 45 -72.72 -44.04 18.06
C SER A 45 -71.55 -43.62 18.98
N ALA A 46 -70.34 -43.62 18.38
CA ALA A 46 -69.14 -42.89 18.84
C ALA A 46 -68.71 -43.10 20.30
N ALA A 47 -68.53 -44.36 20.70
CA ALA A 47 -67.94 -44.70 21.99
C ALA A 47 -66.44 -44.36 22.03
N THR A 48 -66.12 -43.44 22.94
CA THR A 48 -64.81 -43.18 23.54
C THR A 48 -64.11 -44.50 23.88
N VAL A 49 -63.06 -44.86 23.15
CA VAL A 49 -62.16 -45.94 23.56
C VAL A 49 -61.30 -45.42 24.72
N MET A 50 -61.70 -45.75 25.94
CA MET A 50 -60.89 -45.53 27.14
C MET A 50 -59.67 -46.44 27.10
N GLY A 51 -58.48 -45.86 27.21
CA GLY A 51 -57.23 -46.59 27.42
C GLY A 51 -55.97 -45.75 27.31
N SER A 52 -55.90 -44.80 26.37
CA SER A 52 -54.67 -43.99 26.20
C SER A 52 -54.82 -42.66 25.41
N ALA A 53 -56.00 -42.28 24.93
CA ALA A 53 -56.22 -40.99 24.26
C ALA A 53 -57.60 -40.41 24.58
N VAL A 54 -57.66 -39.25 25.24
CA VAL A 54 -58.91 -38.57 25.64
C VAL A 54 -59.18 -37.42 24.66
N GLY A 55 -60.24 -37.50 23.84
CA GLY A 55 -60.71 -36.38 23.01
C GLY A 55 -61.21 -36.76 21.60
N THR A 56 -61.64 -35.76 20.82
CA THR A 56 -61.94 -35.92 19.38
C THR A 56 -60.65 -35.75 18.57
N PRO A 57 -60.15 -36.76 17.84
CA PRO A 57 -58.81 -36.77 17.25
C PRO A 57 -58.48 -35.55 16.36
N GLN A 58 -59.47 -35.01 15.65
CA GLN A 58 -59.29 -33.88 14.72
C GLN A 58 -58.97 -32.54 15.41
N TYR A 59 -59.24 -32.43 16.72
CA TYR A 59 -59.02 -31.23 17.53
C TYR A 59 -57.98 -31.46 18.63
N MET A 60 -57.35 -32.65 18.66
CA MET A 60 -56.30 -32.96 19.63
C MET A 60 -55.06 -32.13 19.34
N SER A 61 -54.45 -31.65 20.41
CA SER A 61 -53.10 -31.11 20.37
C SER A 61 -52.08 -32.23 20.08
N PRO A 62 -50.91 -31.90 19.51
CA PRO A 62 -49.85 -32.88 19.24
C PRO A 62 -49.50 -33.76 20.45
N GLU A 63 -49.39 -33.16 21.64
CA GLU A 63 -49.12 -33.88 22.89
C GLU A 63 -50.24 -34.84 23.30
N GLN A 64 -51.51 -34.50 23.03
CA GLN A 64 -52.65 -35.39 23.24
C GLN A 64 -52.64 -36.56 22.25
N ALA A 65 -52.27 -36.30 20.99
CA ALA A 65 -52.24 -37.32 19.95
C ALA A 65 -51.10 -38.33 20.13
N GLU A 66 -49.99 -37.92 20.74
CA GLU A 66 -48.85 -38.78 21.08
C GLU A 66 -49.00 -39.53 22.41
N GLY A 67 -50.08 -39.29 23.15
CA GLY A 67 -50.34 -39.92 24.45
C GLY A 67 -49.46 -39.40 25.58
N ARG A 68 -48.87 -38.20 25.45
CA ARG A 68 -48.02 -37.56 26.47
C ARG A 68 -48.87 -36.84 27.52
N LEU A 69 -49.59 -37.63 28.33
CA LEU A 69 -50.57 -37.13 29.29
C LEU A 69 -49.98 -36.23 30.39
N ASP A 70 -48.70 -36.38 30.71
CA ASP A 70 -48.01 -35.58 31.72
C ASP A 70 -47.68 -34.14 31.26
N GLU A 71 -47.74 -33.87 29.96
CA GLU A 71 -47.45 -32.55 29.36
C GLU A 71 -48.72 -31.70 29.13
N LEU A 72 -49.90 -32.23 29.48
CA LEU A 72 -51.16 -31.54 29.28
C LEU A 72 -51.29 -30.34 30.20
N GLY A 73 -51.60 -29.18 29.61
CA GLY A 73 -51.79 -27.93 30.35
C GLY A 73 -52.51 -26.86 29.54
N PRO A 74 -52.52 -25.59 29.99
CA PRO A 74 -53.24 -24.50 29.33
C PRO A 74 -52.88 -24.32 27.84
N ALA A 75 -51.66 -24.68 27.44
CA ALA A 75 -51.23 -24.63 26.05
C ALA A 75 -51.94 -25.66 25.15
N SER A 76 -52.37 -26.80 25.71
CA SER A 76 -53.18 -27.80 25.00
C SER A 76 -54.61 -27.29 24.76
N ASP A 77 -55.16 -26.54 25.73
CA ASP A 77 -56.46 -25.86 25.58
C ASP A 77 -56.39 -24.74 24.54
N VAL A 78 -55.30 -23.95 24.54
CA VAL A 78 -55.04 -22.93 23.50
C VAL A 78 -54.99 -23.56 22.11
N TYR A 79 -54.39 -24.74 21.97
CA TYR A 79 -54.38 -25.46 20.69
C TYR A 79 -55.80 -25.87 20.27
N SER A 80 -56.58 -26.46 21.18
CA SER A 80 -57.98 -26.80 20.94
C SER A 80 -58.84 -25.60 20.52
N LEU A 81 -58.62 -24.44 21.15
CA LEU A 81 -59.26 -23.17 20.77
C LEU A 81 -58.80 -22.70 19.40
N GLY A 82 -57.50 -22.80 19.10
CA GLY A 82 -56.94 -22.53 17.79
C GLY A 82 -57.53 -23.41 16.68
N ALA A 83 -57.67 -24.72 16.94
CA ALA A 83 -58.31 -25.67 16.03
C ALA A 83 -59.80 -25.36 15.82
N THR A 84 -60.48 -24.85 16.86
CA THR A 84 -61.86 -24.37 16.74
C THR A 84 -61.93 -23.10 15.90
N LEU A 85 -61.03 -22.13 16.13
CA LEU A 85 -60.89 -20.92 15.32
C LEU A 85 -60.60 -21.26 13.86
N TYR A 86 -59.73 -22.24 13.61
CA TYR A 86 -59.45 -22.75 12.28
C TYR A 86 -60.73 -23.21 11.58
N THR A 87 -61.58 -23.98 12.26
CA THR A 87 -62.88 -24.40 11.70
C THR A 87 -63.81 -23.23 11.46
N LEU A 88 -63.82 -22.21 12.33
CA LEU A 88 -64.62 -20.99 12.11
C LEU A 88 -64.13 -20.19 10.89
N LEU A 89 -62.82 -20.17 10.64
CA LEU A 89 -62.22 -19.43 9.52
C LEU A 89 -62.36 -20.16 8.17
N THR A 90 -62.32 -21.49 8.18
CA THR A 90 -62.22 -22.31 6.96
C THR A 90 -63.47 -23.14 6.66
N GLY A 91 -64.36 -23.33 7.64
CA GLY A 91 -65.52 -24.22 7.53
C GLY A 91 -65.21 -25.72 7.69
N ALA A 92 -63.94 -26.10 7.87
CA ALA A 92 -63.50 -27.50 7.98
C ALA A 92 -62.63 -27.74 9.23
N ALA A 93 -62.59 -28.98 9.71
CA ALA A 93 -61.64 -29.36 10.75
C ALA A 93 -60.19 -29.26 10.21
N PRO A 94 -59.19 -28.92 11.05
CA PRO A 94 -57.79 -28.83 10.60
C PRO A 94 -57.27 -30.15 10.00
N ILE A 95 -57.67 -31.27 10.60
CA ILE A 95 -57.33 -32.60 10.12
C ILE A 95 -58.63 -33.26 9.69
N GLY A 96 -58.71 -33.61 8.41
CA GLY A 96 -59.88 -34.25 7.80
C GLY A 96 -60.17 -35.65 8.35
N GLU A 97 -61.28 -36.22 7.89
CA GLU A 97 -61.69 -37.59 8.23
C GLU A 97 -60.73 -38.65 7.64
N GLY A 98 -60.53 -39.74 8.37
CA GLY A 98 -59.62 -40.82 8.00
C GLY A 98 -59.55 -41.89 9.09
N ASP A 99 -58.72 -42.91 8.86
CA ASP A 99 -58.46 -43.94 9.87
C ASP A 99 -57.90 -43.32 11.16
N PHE A 100 -58.31 -43.84 12.32
CA PHE A 100 -58.02 -43.26 13.63
C PHE A 100 -56.52 -43.06 13.86
N GLU A 101 -55.70 -44.06 13.51
CA GLU A 101 -54.24 -44.01 13.67
C GLU A 101 -53.60 -42.96 12.73
N SER A 102 -54.16 -42.81 11.52
CA SER A 102 -53.70 -41.83 10.54
C SER A 102 -53.97 -40.38 10.98
N VAL A 103 -55.13 -40.13 11.58
CA VAL A 103 -55.52 -38.81 12.10
C VAL A 103 -54.64 -38.42 13.29
N LEU A 104 -54.37 -39.37 14.20
CA LEU A 104 -53.46 -39.15 15.32
C LEU A 104 -52.03 -38.84 14.86
N LYS A 105 -51.50 -39.61 13.89
CA LYS A 105 -50.16 -39.35 13.33
C LYS A 105 -50.04 -37.98 12.68
N ARG A 106 -51.09 -37.49 12.02
CA ARG A 106 -51.11 -36.15 11.42
C ARG A 106 -51.25 -35.04 12.47
N SER A 107 -52.04 -35.29 13.51
CA SER A 107 -52.19 -34.38 14.66
C SER A 107 -50.88 -34.22 15.42
N ALA A 108 -50.19 -35.33 15.72
CA ALA A 108 -48.86 -35.36 16.32
C ALA A 108 -47.83 -34.54 15.53
N ARG A 109 -47.93 -34.54 14.20
CA ARG A 109 -47.01 -33.80 13.30
C ARG A 109 -47.44 -32.35 13.05
N GLY A 110 -48.63 -31.94 13.46
CA GLY A 110 -49.20 -30.63 13.11
C GLY A 110 -49.44 -30.46 11.61
N ASP A 111 -49.78 -31.54 10.90
CA ASP A 111 -49.88 -31.57 9.43
C ASP A 111 -51.30 -31.24 8.94
N PHE A 112 -51.59 -29.93 8.86
CA PHE A 112 -52.86 -29.36 8.37
C PHE A 112 -52.61 -28.22 7.35
N PRO A 113 -53.52 -28.02 6.37
CA PRO A 113 -53.37 -26.94 5.40
C PRO A 113 -53.54 -25.56 6.05
N LEU A 114 -52.86 -24.53 5.53
CA LEU A 114 -52.97 -23.19 6.12
C LEU A 114 -54.37 -22.60 5.92
N PRO A 115 -54.92 -21.79 6.86
CA PRO A 115 -56.26 -21.23 6.73
C PRO A 115 -56.51 -20.51 5.40
N ARG A 116 -55.56 -19.72 4.89
CA ARG A 116 -55.72 -19.02 3.59
C ARG A 116 -55.52 -19.90 2.36
N GLN A 117 -54.96 -21.10 2.51
CA GLN A 117 -54.95 -22.10 1.43
C GLN A 117 -56.35 -22.71 1.26
N VAL A 118 -57.11 -22.84 2.35
CA VAL A 118 -58.48 -23.38 2.33
C VAL A 118 -59.51 -22.28 2.03
N ASN A 119 -59.36 -21.10 2.64
CA ASN A 119 -60.22 -19.95 2.43
C ASN A 119 -59.38 -18.66 2.25
N ALA A 120 -59.22 -18.19 1.01
CA ALA A 120 -58.38 -17.05 0.67
C ALA A 120 -58.85 -15.71 1.28
N GLU A 121 -60.11 -15.61 1.70
CA GLU A 121 -60.72 -14.41 2.30
C GLU A 121 -60.29 -14.20 3.76
N VAL A 122 -59.67 -15.19 4.40
CA VAL A 122 -59.23 -15.08 5.79
C VAL A 122 -58.21 -13.93 5.93
N PRO A 123 -58.47 -12.94 6.82
CA PRO A 123 -57.53 -11.86 7.08
C PRO A 123 -56.19 -12.37 7.62
N ARG A 124 -55.07 -11.81 7.14
CA ARG A 124 -53.71 -12.22 7.57
C ARG A 124 -53.50 -12.17 9.08
N ALA A 125 -54.11 -11.20 9.76
CA ALA A 125 -54.04 -11.08 11.20
C ALA A 125 -54.74 -12.25 11.93
N LEU A 126 -55.91 -12.68 11.46
CA LEU A 126 -56.64 -13.81 12.03
C LEU A 126 -55.96 -15.15 11.70
N GLU A 127 -55.42 -15.29 10.49
CA GLU A 127 -54.59 -16.45 10.14
C GLU A 127 -53.38 -16.57 11.08
N ALA A 128 -52.67 -15.46 11.34
CA ALA A 128 -51.52 -15.46 12.24
C ALA A 128 -51.91 -15.81 13.68
N ILE A 129 -53.04 -15.30 14.18
CA ILE A 129 -53.58 -15.66 15.50
C ILE A 129 -53.87 -17.18 15.56
N CYS A 130 -54.53 -17.71 14.54
CA CYS A 130 -54.87 -19.13 14.44
C CYS A 130 -53.62 -20.03 14.42
N LEU A 131 -52.64 -19.71 13.58
CA LEU A 131 -51.40 -20.49 13.46
C LEU A 131 -50.56 -20.43 14.74
N LYS A 132 -50.50 -19.27 15.40
CA LYS A 132 -49.82 -19.13 16.70
C LYS A 132 -50.50 -19.98 17.77
N ALA A 133 -51.82 -20.01 17.82
CA ALA A 133 -52.55 -20.87 18.75
C ALA A 133 -52.30 -22.37 18.48
N MET A 134 -52.17 -22.75 17.21
CA MET A 134 -51.97 -24.13 16.76
C MET A 134 -50.48 -24.51 16.53
N ALA A 135 -49.53 -23.78 17.12
CA ALA A 135 -48.11 -24.09 16.96
C ALA A 135 -47.79 -25.50 17.51
N LEU A 136 -46.87 -26.21 16.85
CA LEU A 136 -46.52 -27.61 17.20
C LEU A 136 -46.05 -27.73 18.65
N ARG A 137 -45.12 -26.85 19.08
CA ARG A 137 -44.58 -26.84 20.44
C ARG A 137 -45.47 -26.01 21.38
N PRO A 138 -45.78 -26.50 22.59
CA PRO A 138 -46.56 -25.74 23.58
C PRO A 138 -45.98 -24.34 23.90
N SER A 139 -44.65 -24.19 23.88
CA SER A 139 -43.96 -22.91 24.16
C SER A 139 -44.19 -21.82 23.12
N ASP A 140 -44.53 -22.19 21.89
CA ASP A 140 -44.73 -21.25 20.78
C ASP A 140 -46.18 -20.75 20.70
N ARG A 141 -47.07 -21.33 21.53
CA ARG A 141 -48.48 -20.96 21.64
C ARG A 141 -48.67 -19.75 22.57
N TYR A 142 -49.90 -19.27 22.67
CA TYR A 142 -50.24 -18.27 23.69
C TYR A 142 -50.07 -18.84 25.09
N THR A 143 -49.57 -18.01 26.01
CA THR A 143 -49.33 -18.40 27.41
C THR A 143 -50.62 -18.79 28.15
N SER A 144 -51.78 -18.31 27.68
CA SER A 144 -53.09 -18.67 28.22
C SER A 144 -54.19 -18.43 27.17
N PRO A 145 -55.38 -19.03 27.35
CA PRO A 145 -56.57 -18.71 26.55
C PRO A 145 -56.93 -17.22 26.57
N ARG A 146 -56.67 -16.50 27.68
CA ARG A 146 -56.87 -15.05 27.79
C ARG A 146 -55.99 -14.28 26.79
N ALA A 147 -54.71 -14.64 26.71
CA ALA A 147 -53.77 -13.98 25.80
C ALA A 147 -54.15 -14.18 24.32
N LEU A 148 -54.75 -15.33 23.98
CA LEU A 148 -55.36 -15.55 22.66
C LEU A 148 -56.56 -14.61 22.45
N ALA A 149 -57.46 -14.50 23.43
CA ALA A 149 -58.63 -13.61 23.36
C ALA A 149 -58.23 -12.14 23.19
N ASP A 150 -57.22 -11.66 23.93
CA ASP A 150 -56.74 -10.27 23.85
C ASP A 150 -56.29 -9.89 22.43
N ASP A 151 -55.64 -10.82 21.69
CA ASP A 151 -55.22 -10.57 20.32
C ASP A 151 -56.41 -10.58 19.34
N VAL A 152 -57.44 -11.40 19.58
CA VAL A 152 -58.71 -11.35 18.82
C VAL A 152 -59.45 -10.03 19.09
N GLU A 153 -59.52 -9.57 20.35
CA GLU A 153 -60.11 -8.29 20.72
C GLU A 153 -59.37 -7.09 20.11
N ARG A 154 -58.02 -7.16 20.03
CA ARG A 154 -57.22 -6.15 19.32
C ARG A 154 -57.59 -6.10 17.85
N TRP A 155 -57.76 -7.25 17.21
CA TRP A 155 -58.20 -7.32 15.82
C TRP A 155 -59.59 -6.69 15.63
N LEU A 156 -60.56 -7.04 16.48
CA LEU A 156 -61.92 -6.46 16.45
C LEU A 156 -61.93 -4.94 16.64
N ALA A 157 -60.98 -4.41 17.42
CA ALA A 157 -60.84 -2.97 17.69
C ALA A 157 -59.97 -2.21 16.67
N ASP A 158 -59.61 -2.81 15.53
CA ASP A 158 -58.68 -2.26 14.53
C ASP A 158 -57.32 -1.80 15.12
N ARG A 159 -56.85 -2.57 16.12
CA ARG A 159 -55.52 -2.41 16.74
C ARG A 159 -54.54 -3.45 16.19
N PRO A 160 -53.23 -3.16 16.20
CA PRO A 160 -52.22 -4.14 15.82
C PRO A 160 -52.31 -5.38 16.73
N VAL A 161 -52.34 -6.57 16.11
CA VAL A 161 -52.34 -7.84 16.83
C VAL A 161 -50.90 -8.24 17.18
N GLY A 162 -50.69 -8.90 18.32
CA GLY A 162 -49.37 -9.37 18.74
C GLY A 162 -48.81 -10.47 17.85
N ALA A 163 -49.68 -11.30 17.25
CA ALA A 163 -49.29 -12.38 16.35
C ALA A 163 -48.81 -11.94 14.95
N TYR A 164 -49.07 -10.70 14.52
CA TYR A 164 -48.75 -10.22 13.17
C TYR A 164 -48.32 -8.75 13.17
N LEU A 165 -47.11 -8.47 12.67
CA LEU A 165 -46.57 -7.12 12.54
C LEU A 165 -46.93 -6.53 11.17
N ASP A 166 -47.82 -5.53 11.16
CA ASP A 166 -48.13 -4.77 9.95
C ASP A 166 -46.88 -4.05 9.38
N PRO A 167 -46.68 -4.04 8.03
CA PRO A 167 -45.64 -3.26 7.37
C PRO A 167 -45.69 -1.75 7.70
N LEU A 168 -44.52 -1.08 7.68
CA LEU A 168 -44.39 0.35 8.00
C LEU A 168 -45.40 1.27 7.25
N PRO A 169 -45.66 1.08 5.94
CA PRO A 169 -46.57 1.94 5.18
C PRO A 169 -48.03 1.88 5.68
N THR A 170 -48.51 0.70 6.08
CA THR A 170 -49.90 0.55 6.57
C THR A 170 -50.07 1.14 7.96
N ARG A 171 -49.03 1.10 8.81
CA ARG A 171 -49.02 1.80 10.11
C ARG A 171 -49.08 3.32 9.94
N ILE A 172 -48.27 3.86 9.03
CA ILE A 172 -48.26 5.30 8.73
C ILE A 172 -49.63 5.72 8.18
N ARG A 173 -50.25 4.94 7.30
CA ARG A 173 -51.60 5.23 6.79
C ARG A 173 -52.67 5.24 7.88
N ARG A 174 -52.70 4.24 8.76
CA ARG A 174 -53.66 4.20 9.88
C ARG A 174 -53.41 5.33 10.89
N TRP A 175 -52.16 5.71 11.13
CA TRP A 175 -51.79 6.86 11.97
C TRP A 175 -52.17 8.21 11.34
N ALA A 176 -51.87 8.40 10.05
CA ALA A 176 -52.19 9.60 9.30
C ALA A 176 -53.71 9.84 9.23
N ASN A 177 -54.49 8.78 9.03
CA ASN A 177 -55.95 8.85 9.08
C ASN A 177 -56.50 9.25 10.47
N ARG A 178 -55.76 9.02 11.55
CA ARG A 178 -56.14 9.45 12.92
C ARG A 178 -55.74 10.88 13.26
N HIS A 179 -54.71 11.44 12.61
CA HIS A 179 -54.13 12.76 12.96
C HIS A 179 -54.14 13.78 11.81
N GLN A 180 -55.25 13.85 11.06
CA GLN A 180 -55.40 14.68 9.85
C GLN A 180 -55.07 16.17 10.03
N LYS A 181 -55.28 16.75 11.23
CA LYS A 181 -55.04 18.19 11.51
C LYS A 181 -53.57 18.53 11.79
N SER A 182 -52.74 17.58 12.20
CA SER A 182 -51.33 17.81 12.53
C SER A 182 -50.40 17.69 11.32
N VAL A 183 -50.83 16.96 10.29
CA VAL A 183 -50.05 16.69 9.07
C VAL A 183 -49.96 17.91 8.15
N SER A 184 -51.02 18.73 8.07
CA SER A 184 -51.06 19.93 7.21
C SER A 184 -50.14 21.05 7.70
N ALA A 185 -50.01 21.23 9.02
CA ALA A 185 -49.15 22.25 9.61
C ALA A 185 -47.64 21.93 9.43
N ALA A 186 -47.25 20.66 9.57
CA ALA A 186 -45.86 20.24 9.41
C ALA A 186 -45.36 20.36 7.95
N ALA A 187 -46.23 20.12 6.97
CA ALA A 187 -45.88 20.20 5.55
C ALA A 187 -45.49 21.63 5.10
N ALA A 188 -46.14 22.66 5.65
CA ALA A 188 -45.88 24.06 5.30
C ALA A 188 -44.50 24.55 5.80
N VAL A 189 -44.09 24.16 7.01
CA VAL A 189 -42.81 24.56 7.61
C VAL A 189 -41.62 23.93 6.87
N VAL A 190 -41.77 22.67 6.44
CA VAL A 190 -40.73 21.95 5.70
C VAL A 190 -40.49 22.60 4.33
N LEU A 191 -41.55 23.04 3.64
CA LEU A 191 -41.43 23.65 2.31
C LEU A 191 -40.64 24.98 2.35
N VAL A 192 -40.91 25.84 3.34
CA VAL A 192 -40.21 27.13 3.52
C VAL A 192 -38.74 26.92 3.90
N SER A 193 -38.46 25.90 4.72
CA SER A 193 -37.09 25.58 5.13
C SER A 193 -36.23 25.12 3.93
N ILE A 194 -36.81 24.32 3.05
CA ILE A 194 -36.13 23.81 1.84
C ILE A 194 -35.83 24.95 0.86
N THR A 195 -36.74 25.90 0.66
CA THR A 195 -36.52 27.03 -0.26
C THR A 195 -35.43 27.99 0.24
N CYS A 196 -35.41 28.31 1.54
CA CYS A 196 -34.34 29.10 2.14
C CYS A 196 -32.96 28.43 2.01
N LEU A 197 -32.88 27.11 2.26
CA LEU A 197 -31.64 26.35 2.11
C LEU A 197 -31.13 26.34 0.66
N ALA A 198 -32.04 26.17 -0.31
CA ALA A 198 -31.70 26.17 -1.73
C ALA A 198 -31.14 27.52 -2.22
N VAL A 199 -31.70 28.64 -1.74
CA VAL A 199 -31.20 29.98 -2.04
C VAL A 199 -29.83 30.22 -1.40
N GLY A 200 -29.65 29.83 -0.14
CA GLY A 200 -28.37 29.93 0.55
C GLY A 200 -27.25 29.15 -0.14
N LEU A 201 -27.54 27.90 -0.54
CA LEU A 201 -26.60 27.05 -1.27
C LEU A 201 -26.22 27.65 -2.64
N ARG A 202 -27.16 28.26 -3.36
CA ARG A 202 -26.87 28.94 -4.64
C ARG A 202 -25.94 30.15 -4.47
N ILE A 203 -26.15 30.96 -3.43
CA ILE A 203 -25.30 32.14 -3.18
C ILE A 203 -23.88 31.70 -2.82
N VAL A 204 -23.74 30.72 -1.94
CA VAL A 204 -22.43 30.15 -1.56
C VAL A 204 -21.75 29.51 -2.76
N SER A 205 -22.50 28.76 -3.59
CA SER A 205 -21.99 28.15 -4.80
C SER A 205 -21.43 29.18 -5.79
N ARG A 206 -22.14 30.30 -6.03
CA ARG A 206 -21.68 31.37 -6.93
C ARG A 206 -20.43 32.06 -6.40
N LYS A 207 -20.41 32.40 -5.10
CA LYS A 207 -19.24 33.03 -4.49
C LYS A 207 -18.00 32.11 -4.55
N ASN A 208 -18.20 30.81 -4.33
CA ASN A 208 -17.12 29.83 -4.44
C ASN A 208 -16.66 29.62 -5.88
N SER A 209 -17.53 29.68 -6.89
CA SER A 209 -17.09 29.60 -8.29
C SER A 209 -16.27 30.82 -8.67
N ASP A 210 -16.70 32.02 -8.28
CA ASP A 210 -16.00 33.27 -8.63
C ASP A 210 -14.61 33.32 -7.99
N LEU A 211 -14.50 32.93 -6.71
CA LEU A 211 -13.22 32.83 -6.00
C LEU A 211 -12.28 31.80 -6.64
N ARG A 212 -12.79 30.66 -7.11
CA ARG A 212 -11.98 29.67 -7.84
C ARG A 212 -11.43 30.26 -9.13
N THR A 213 -12.28 30.89 -9.94
CA THR A 213 -11.84 31.50 -11.21
C THR A 213 -10.85 32.64 -11.01
N ALA A 214 -10.96 33.41 -9.93
CA ALA A 214 -10.00 34.47 -9.61
C ALA A 214 -8.64 33.89 -9.19
N ASN A 215 -8.64 32.87 -8.34
CA ASN A 215 -7.43 32.20 -7.88
C ASN A 215 -6.72 31.44 -9.02
N ASP A 216 -7.49 30.82 -9.92
CA ASP A 216 -6.95 30.13 -11.09
C ASP A 216 -6.28 31.13 -12.06
N LYS A 217 -6.89 32.30 -12.30
CA LYS A 217 -6.27 33.37 -13.10
C LYS A 217 -4.99 33.92 -12.48
N GLU A 218 -4.95 34.09 -11.16
CA GLU A 218 -3.76 34.55 -10.44
C GLU A 218 -2.62 33.51 -10.51
N ARG A 219 -2.96 32.22 -10.41
CA ARG A 219 -2.01 31.11 -10.60
C ARG A 219 -1.46 31.07 -12.02
N GLU A 220 -2.31 31.20 -13.04
CA GLU A 220 -1.86 31.24 -14.44
C GLU A 220 -0.97 32.47 -14.72
N ALA A 221 -1.31 33.64 -14.16
CA ALA A 221 -0.51 34.85 -14.30
C ALA A 221 0.86 34.71 -13.62
N THR A 222 0.91 34.15 -12.41
CA THR A 222 2.17 33.91 -11.70
C THR A 222 3.02 32.83 -12.35
N GLU A 223 2.42 31.75 -12.86
CA GLU A 223 3.13 30.73 -13.63
C GLU A 223 3.67 31.28 -14.95
N SER A 224 2.90 32.07 -15.70
CA SER A 224 3.36 32.67 -16.94
C SER A 224 4.52 33.65 -16.71
N ALA A 225 4.47 34.46 -15.65
CA ALA A 225 5.57 35.33 -15.24
C ALA A 225 6.82 34.55 -14.82
N ARG A 226 6.67 33.42 -14.11
CA ARG A 226 7.79 32.54 -13.78
C ARG A 226 8.39 31.89 -15.03
N ARG A 227 7.57 31.43 -15.97
CA ARG A 227 8.02 30.84 -17.24
C ARG A 227 8.74 31.87 -18.10
N SER A 228 8.24 33.10 -18.19
CA SER A 228 8.92 34.16 -18.97
C SER A 228 10.25 34.57 -18.31
N ALA A 229 10.30 34.65 -16.98
CA ALA A 229 11.55 34.90 -16.25
C ALA A 229 12.57 33.77 -16.46
N ALA A 230 12.14 32.51 -16.39
CA ALA A 230 13.00 31.36 -16.63
C ALA A 230 13.53 31.31 -18.09
N LEU A 231 12.67 31.63 -19.07
CA LEU A 231 13.08 31.72 -20.48
C LEU A 231 14.06 32.88 -20.71
N ALA A 232 13.84 34.03 -20.08
CA ALA A 232 14.75 35.17 -20.16
C ALA A 232 16.12 34.84 -19.54
N GLN A 233 16.14 34.15 -18.40
CA GLN A 233 17.37 33.70 -17.76
C GLN A 233 18.11 32.67 -18.64
N ALA A 234 17.43 31.65 -19.15
CA ALA A 234 18.03 30.66 -20.04
C ALA A 234 18.57 31.27 -21.34
N SER A 235 17.87 32.26 -21.91
CA SER A 235 18.35 33.04 -23.06
C SER A 235 19.61 33.84 -22.72
N GLY A 236 19.64 34.47 -21.55
CA GLY A 236 20.82 35.19 -21.05
C GLY A 236 22.03 34.29 -20.86
N ASP A 237 21.82 33.09 -20.32
CA ASP A 237 22.90 32.11 -20.11
C ASP A 237 23.42 31.55 -21.44
N MET A 238 22.55 31.23 -22.40
CA MET A 238 22.96 30.83 -23.76
C MET A 238 23.74 31.94 -24.48
N ALA A 239 23.31 33.20 -24.37
CA ALA A 239 24.01 34.32 -24.98
C ALA A 239 25.41 34.51 -24.40
N ARG A 240 25.59 34.28 -23.10
CA ARG A 240 26.89 34.32 -22.42
C ARG A 240 27.82 33.22 -22.91
N GLU A 241 27.32 32.00 -23.04
CA GLU A 241 28.09 30.86 -23.55
C GLU A 241 28.53 31.11 -25.01
N GLN A 242 27.64 31.59 -25.87
CA GLN A 242 27.97 31.95 -27.24
C GLN A 242 29.03 33.06 -27.32
N LEU A 243 28.92 34.07 -26.46
CA LEU A 243 29.91 35.15 -26.37
C LEU A 243 31.28 34.62 -25.92
N TYR A 244 31.32 33.69 -24.97
CA TYR A 244 32.55 33.05 -24.53
C TYR A 244 33.23 32.28 -25.69
N LEU A 245 32.49 31.43 -26.38
CA LEU A 245 33.00 30.65 -27.52
C LEU A 245 33.52 31.53 -28.65
N THR A 246 32.80 32.60 -28.99
CA THR A 246 33.22 33.54 -30.03
C THR A 246 34.51 34.26 -29.65
N ARG A 247 34.64 34.68 -28.39
CA ARG A 247 35.86 35.33 -27.90
C ARG A 247 37.06 34.37 -27.87
N GLN A 248 36.85 33.10 -27.52
CA GLN A 248 37.87 32.07 -27.59
C GLN A 248 38.37 31.86 -29.02
N GLN A 249 37.46 31.81 -30.00
CA GLN A 249 37.81 31.73 -31.42
C GLN A 249 38.63 32.95 -31.89
N LEU A 250 38.26 34.16 -31.46
CA LEU A 250 39.01 35.37 -31.76
C LEU A 250 40.43 35.36 -31.16
N ALA A 251 40.57 34.88 -29.92
CA ALA A 251 41.88 34.71 -29.29
C ALA A 251 42.75 33.70 -30.05
N GLN A 252 42.18 32.56 -30.42
CA GLN A 252 42.88 31.55 -31.20
C GLN A 252 43.29 32.06 -32.61
N ALA A 253 42.45 32.87 -33.25
CA ALA A 253 42.78 33.51 -34.52
C ALA A 253 43.95 34.50 -34.37
N ALA A 254 43.95 35.34 -33.33
CA ALA A 254 45.04 36.27 -33.04
C ALA A 254 46.38 35.54 -32.81
N TRP A 255 46.36 34.37 -32.16
CA TRP A 255 47.53 33.50 -32.04
C TRP A 255 48.04 33.01 -33.40
N GLN A 256 47.15 32.50 -34.27
CA GLN A 256 47.52 32.00 -35.60
C GLN A 256 48.08 33.11 -36.50
N GLU A 257 47.59 34.34 -36.34
CA GLU A 257 48.09 35.53 -37.03
C GLU A 257 49.44 36.05 -36.45
N GLY A 258 49.90 35.50 -35.32
CA GLY A 258 51.12 35.94 -34.63
C GLY A 258 50.98 37.26 -33.86
N ASP A 259 49.76 37.77 -33.68
CA ASP A 259 49.49 39.04 -33.00
C ASP A 259 49.28 38.83 -31.49
N ILE A 260 50.41 38.72 -30.77
CA ILE A 260 50.44 38.45 -29.33
C ILE A 260 49.83 39.59 -28.52
N ASN A 261 49.89 40.84 -28.99
CA ASN A 261 49.32 41.98 -28.26
C ASN A 261 47.78 41.96 -28.32
N ARG A 262 47.22 41.68 -29.51
CA ARG A 262 45.79 41.49 -29.68
C ARG A 262 45.27 40.29 -28.89
N LEU A 263 46.04 39.21 -28.81
CA LEU A 263 45.72 38.05 -27.98
C LEU A 263 45.67 38.42 -26.48
N LYS A 264 46.68 39.13 -25.97
CA LYS A 264 46.72 39.60 -24.57
C LYS A 264 45.54 40.52 -24.23
N ASP A 265 45.20 41.43 -25.13
CA ASP A 265 44.05 42.32 -24.97
C ASP A 265 42.72 41.56 -24.92
N LEU A 266 42.54 40.55 -25.77
CA LEU A 266 41.33 39.72 -25.79
C LEU A 266 41.20 38.88 -24.51
N LEU A 267 42.31 38.32 -24.01
CA LEU A 267 42.34 37.54 -22.77
C LEU A 267 42.09 38.43 -21.54
N ALA A 268 42.63 39.64 -21.50
CA ALA A 268 42.43 40.58 -20.40
C ALA A 268 40.96 41.01 -20.24
N ARG A 269 40.24 41.17 -21.36
CA ARG A 269 38.81 41.55 -21.39
C ARG A 269 37.84 40.42 -21.00
N GLN A 270 38.35 39.20 -20.82
CA GLN A 270 37.55 38.03 -20.43
C GLN A 270 37.54 37.76 -18.93
N ARG A 271 38.19 38.58 -18.09
CA ARG A 271 38.12 38.40 -16.64
C ARG A 271 36.68 38.66 -16.15
N PRO A 272 36.05 37.69 -15.47
CA PRO A 272 34.71 37.88 -14.93
C PRO A 272 34.73 38.94 -13.82
N GLU A 273 33.62 39.67 -13.68
CA GLU A 273 33.37 40.53 -12.52
C GLU A 273 33.14 39.67 -11.26
N SER A 274 33.41 40.20 -10.07
CA SER A 274 33.47 39.47 -8.79
C SER A 274 32.22 38.66 -8.39
N GLU A 275 31.08 38.85 -9.07
CA GLU A 275 29.80 38.19 -8.79
C GLU A 275 29.35 37.22 -9.90
N GLN A 276 30.13 37.05 -10.98
CA GLN A 276 29.77 36.23 -12.13
C GLN A 276 30.46 34.86 -12.11
N ALA A 277 29.79 33.84 -12.67
CA ALA A 277 30.37 32.52 -12.83
C ALA A 277 31.58 32.58 -13.79
N ASP A 278 32.71 32.01 -13.36
CA ASP A 278 33.91 31.94 -14.18
C ASP A 278 33.76 30.84 -15.24
N LEU A 279 33.54 31.25 -16.49
CA LEU A 279 33.37 30.35 -17.63
C LEU A 279 34.71 29.97 -18.30
N ARG A 280 35.86 30.40 -17.75
CA ARG A 280 37.18 30.13 -18.33
C ARG A 280 37.57 28.66 -18.12
N GLY A 281 37.82 27.96 -19.23
CA GLY A 281 38.29 26.57 -19.27
C GLY A 281 39.80 26.44 -19.47
N PHE A 282 40.27 25.20 -19.68
CA PHE A 282 41.70 24.91 -19.87
C PHE A 282 42.29 25.64 -21.10
N GLU A 283 41.48 25.89 -22.12
CA GLU A 283 41.89 26.57 -23.35
C GLU A 283 42.27 28.03 -23.11
N TRP A 284 41.61 28.68 -22.15
CA TRP A 284 41.96 30.03 -21.74
C TRP A 284 43.35 30.03 -21.09
N HIS A 285 43.58 29.12 -20.13
CA HIS A 285 44.87 28.98 -19.45
C HIS A 285 45.99 28.56 -20.40
N TYR A 286 45.68 27.74 -21.41
CA TYR A 286 46.63 27.36 -22.45
C TYR A 286 47.04 28.57 -23.31
N LEU A 287 46.08 29.37 -23.79
CA LEU A 287 46.38 30.58 -24.57
C LEU A 287 47.09 31.67 -23.75
N ASP A 288 46.75 31.81 -22.47
CA ASP A 288 47.43 32.71 -21.53
C ASP A 288 48.87 32.25 -21.27
N ALA A 289 49.09 30.95 -21.06
CA ALA A 289 50.42 30.36 -20.91
C ALA A 289 51.26 30.49 -22.20
N LEU A 290 50.65 30.37 -23.38
CA LEU A 290 51.32 30.63 -24.66
C LEU A 290 51.75 32.10 -24.81
N CYS A 291 51.04 33.04 -24.17
CA CYS A 291 51.43 34.46 -24.15
C CYS A 291 52.52 34.76 -23.13
N ALA A 292 52.59 33.96 -22.07
CA ALA A 292 53.61 33.98 -21.03
C ALA A 292 54.83 33.17 -21.47
N THR A 293 55.47 33.57 -22.56
CA THR A 293 56.73 32.98 -23.03
C THR A 293 57.91 33.39 -22.14
N GLU A 294 57.90 33.01 -20.86
CA GLU A 294 59.12 32.91 -20.07
C GLU A 294 59.53 31.43 -20.04
N HIS A 295 60.52 31.06 -20.85
CA HIS A 295 61.11 29.73 -20.78
C HIS A 295 61.87 29.59 -19.47
N LEU A 296 61.26 28.92 -18.49
CA LEU A 296 61.94 28.53 -17.27
C LEU A 296 62.97 27.44 -17.59
N VAL A 297 64.23 27.67 -17.22
CA VAL A 297 65.34 26.72 -17.41
C VAL A 297 65.77 26.18 -16.06
N TYR A 298 65.40 24.93 -15.76
CA TYR A 298 65.79 24.25 -14.53
C TYR A 298 67.25 23.76 -14.62
N ARG A 299 68.12 24.25 -13.74
CA ARG A 299 69.55 23.88 -13.71
C ARG A 299 69.87 23.17 -12.40
N GLY A 300 70.33 21.92 -12.48
CA GLY A 300 70.79 21.18 -11.29
C GLY A 300 71.46 19.84 -11.60
N HIS A 301 71.02 19.11 -12.63
CA HIS A 301 71.68 17.87 -13.03
C HIS A 301 73.11 18.11 -13.52
N ARG A 302 74.03 17.25 -13.09
CA ARG A 302 75.46 17.31 -13.45
C ARG A 302 75.76 16.64 -14.78
N LEU A 303 74.90 15.73 -15.20
CA LEU A 303 74.99 14.98 -16.46
C LEU A 303 73.66 15.08 -17.23
N ARG A 304 73.56 14.39 -18.37
CA ARG A 304 72.35 14.38 -19.20
C ARG A 304 71.10 14.03 -18.38
N VAL A 305 70.02 14.76 -18.63
CA VAL A 305 68.68 14.43 -18.12
C VAL A 305 68.10 13.36 -19.04
N ASN A 306 67.66 12.25 -18.46
CA ASN A 306 67.09 11.12 -19.20
C ASN A 306 65.56 11.16 -19.23
N THR A 307 64.94 11.65 -18.17
CA THR A 307 63.49 11.55 -17.97
C THR A 307 62.98 12.75 -17.19
N VAL A 308 61.76 13.15 -17.50
CA VAL A 308 61.01 14.19 -16.79
C VAL A 308 59.56 13.73 -16.59
N ALA A 309 58.94 14.17 -15.51
CA ALA A 309 57.53 13.93 -15.23
C ALA A 309 56.93 15.17 -14.57
N CYS A 310 55.65 15.45 -14.81
CA CYS A 310 54.91 16.51 -14.13
C CYS A 310 53.94 15.88 -13.12
N SER A 311 53.71 16.56 -12.00
CA SER A 311 52.66 16.15 -11.07
C SER A 311 51.27 16.36 -11.69
N PRO A 312 50.25 15.59 -11.27
CA PRO A 312 48.89 15.70 -11.82
C PRO A 312 48.25 17.08 -11.63
N ASP A 313 48.62 17.80 -10.57
CA ASP A 313 48.17 19.16 -10.27
C ASP A 313 48.96 20.25 -11.02
N GLY A 314 50.00 19.85 -11.78
CA GLY A 314 50.86 20.75 -12.55
C GLY A 314 51.77 21.65 -11.72
N ARG A 315 51.80 21.51 -10.38
CA ARG A 315 52.60 22.36 -9.50
C ARG A 315 54.05 21.93 -9.41
N LEU A 316 54.33 20.64 -9.60
CA LEU A 316 55.67 20.09 -9.48
C LEU A 316 56.12 19.45 -10.78
N ALA A 317 57.43 19.52 -11.02
CA ALA A 317 58.10 18.73 -12.04
C ALA A 317 59.15 17.85 -11.36
N ALA A 318 59.41 16.66 -11.90
CA ALA A 318 60.51 15.81 -11.50
C ALA A 318 61.41 15.53 -12.70
N SER A 319 62.72 15.48 -12.46
CA SER A 319 63.70 15.11 -13.48
C SER A 319 64.69 14.07 -12.94
N GLY A 320 65.10 13.15 -13.82
CA GLY A 320 66.00 12.06 -13.51
C GLY A 320 67.19 12.09 -14.47
N GLY A 321 68.40 12.05 -13.91
CA GLY A 321 69.63 12.22 -14.67
C GLY A 321 70.50 10.97 -14.75
N PHE A 322 71.51 11.06 -15.61
CA PHE A 322 72.61 10.09 -15.69
C PHE A 322 73.63 10.25 -14.56
N ASP A 323 73.44 11.25 -13.69
CA ASP A 323 74.13 11.43 -12.42
C ASP A 323 73.53 10.58 -11.28
N GLY A 324 72.42 9.88 -11.56
CA GLY A 324 71.76 8.98 -10.61
C GLY A 324 70.88 9.74 -9.61
N GLU A 325 70.67 11.03 -9.86
CA GLU A 325 69.89 11.91 -9.02
C GLU A 325 68.46 12.06 -9.55
N VAL A 326 67.54 12.26 -8.63
CA VAL A 326 66.18 12.73 -8.89
C VAL A 326 66.04 14.11 -8.27
N HIS A 327 65.62 15.07 -9.08
CA HIS A 327 65.34 16.44 -8.66
C HIS A 327 63.84 16.68 -8.79
N VAL A 328 63.23 17.26 -7.77
CA VAL A 328 61.85 17.73 -7.81
C VAL A 328 61.84 19.24 -7.71
N TRP A 329 61.12 19.87 -8.62
CA TRP A 329 61.08 21.30 -8.86
C TRP A 329 59.67 21.83 -8.61
N GLU A 330 59.56 23.07 -8.17
CA GLU A 330 58.33 23.84 -8.27
C GLU A 330 58.18 24.31 -9.73
N ALA A 331 57.10 23.93 -10.41
CA ALA A 331 56.92 24.15 -11.84
C ALA A 331 56.71 25.62 -12.22
N SER A 332 56.29 26.46 -11.27
CA SER A 332 56.05 27.90 -11.49
C SER A 332 57.31 28.74 -11.38
N SER A 333 58.29 28.35 -10.56
CA SER A 333 59.51 29.11 -10.30
C SER A 333 60.79 28.42 -10.79
N GLY A 334 60.77 27.09 -10.93
CA GLY A 334 61.94 26.27 -11.19
C GLY A 334 62.85 26.04 -9.99
N GLU A 335 62.40 26.38 -8.78
CA GLU A 335 63.16 26.13 -7.55
C GLU A 335 63.15 24.64 -7.19
N THR A 336 64.30 24.13 -6.74
CA THR A 336 64.42 22.74 -6.30
C THR A 336 63.74 22.57 -4.94
N ARG A 337 62.68 21.78 -4.90
CA ARG A 337 62.01 21.37 -3.65
C ARG A 337 62.86 20.39 -2.86
N TRP A 338 63.38 19.37 -3.55
CA TRP A 338 64.39 18.46 -3.01
C TRP A 338 65.14 17.76 -4.14
N GLN A 339 66.35 17.29 -3.82
CA GLN A 339 67.18 16.47 -4.70
C GLN A 339 67.75 15.30 -3.92
N LYS A 340 67.78 14.10 -4.51
CA LYS A 340 68.31 12.88 -3.89
C LYS A 340 69.07 12.01 -4.87
N HIS A 341 70.17 11.43 -4.39
CA HIS A 341 70.88 10.39 -5.11
C HIS A 341 70.18 9.05 -4.86
N VAL A 342 69.52 8.52 -5.88
CA VAL A 342 68.68 7.33 -5.78
C VAL A 342 69.41 6.09 -6.30
N ASN A 343 70.15 6.25 -7.40
CA ASN A 343 70.81 5.15 -8.07
C ASN A 343 72.29 5.47 -8.29
N LYS A 344 73.16 4.46 -8.18
CA LYS A 344 74.62 4.62 -8.40
C LYS A 344 75.01 5.03 -9.83
N MET A 345 74.08 4.97 -10.78
CA MET A 345 74.34 5.25 -12.19
C MET A 345 73.33 6.23 -12.76
N SER A 346 72.22 5.74 -13.35
CA SER A 346 71.23 6.60 -13.99
C SER A 346 69.83 6.29 -13.52
N VAL A 347 69.01 7.34 -13.51
CA VAL A 347 67.55 7.24 -13.45
C VAL A 347 67.06 7.26 -14.89
N ASN A 348 66.30 6.25 -15.29
CA ASN A 348 65.84 6.08 -16.67
C ASN A 348 64.35 6.42 -16.82
N CYS A 349 63.56 6.26 -15.75
CA CYS A 349 62.15 6.58 -15.77
C CYS A 349 61.66 7.13 -14.43
N LEU A 350 60.64 7.99 -14.52
CA LEU A 350 59.95 8.64 -13.43
C LEU A 350 58.45 8.63 -13.70
N ALA A 351 57.64 8.47 -12.64
CA ALA A 351 56.20 8.69 -12.71
C ALA A 351 55.67 9.20 -11.38
N PHE A 352 54.80 10.20 -11.42
CA PHE A 352 53.98 10.59 -10.27
C PHE A 352 52.77 9.66 -10.17
N SER A 353 52.33 9.38 -8.94
CA SER A 353 51.04 8.76 -8.68
C SER A 353 49.90 9.71 -9.08
N PRO A 354 48.69 9.19 -9.38
CA PRO A 354 47.55 10.02 -9.80
C PRO A 354 47.11 11.06 -8.77
N ASN A 355 47.37 10.81 -7.48
CA ASN A 355 47.13 11.77 -6.40
C ASN A 355 48.30 12.73 -6.17
N GLY A 356 49.43 12.56 -6.86
CA GLY A 356 50.63 13.41 -6.76
C GLY A 356 51.48 13.21 -5.50
N GLU A 357 51.12 12.27 -4.62
CA GLU A 357 51.80 12.09 -3.32
C GLU A 357 53.07 11.22 -3.42
N ILE A 358 53.13 10.31 -4.40
CA ILE A 358 54.22 9.34 -4.55
C ILE A 358 54.93 9.58 -5.88
N LEU A 359 56.25 9.60 -5.84
CA LEU A 359 57.11 9.57 -7.03
C LEU A 359 57.78 8.20 -7.13
N ALA A 360 57.49 7.47 -8.20
CA ALA A 360 58.20 6.26 -8.55
C ALA A 360 59.38 6.58 -9.47
N CYS A 361 60.53 5.98 -9.21
CA CYS A 361 61.68 6.09 -10.09
C CYS A 361 62.42 4.76 -10.21
N ALA A 362 63.07 4.57 -11.36
CA ALA A 362 63.87 3.38 -11.59
C ALA A 362 65.05 3.68 -12.52
N GLY A 363 66.03 2.77 -12.51
CA GLY A 363 67.32 2.98 -13.15
C GLY A 363 68.02 1.69 -13.54
N ASN A 364 69.35 1.71 -13.47
CA ASN A 364 70.17 0.62 -14.02
C ASN A 364 70.24 -0.66 -13.17
N LEU A 365 69.89 -0.58 -11.89
CA LEU A 365 70.04 -1.71 -10.96
C LEU A 365 68.79 -2.58 -10.83
N GLY A 366 67.74 -2.33 -11.62
CA GLY A 366 66.50 -3.10 -11.58
C GLY A 366 65.61 -2.84 -10.36
N GLN A 367 66.10 -2.05 -9.40
CA GLN A 367 65.34 -1.61 -8.24
C GLN A 367 64.47 -0.41 -8.61
N LEU A 368 63.20 -0.46 -8.18
CA LEU A 368 62.32 0.71 -8.21
C LEU A 368 62.26 1.28 -6.81
N SER A 369 62.34 2.60 -6.71
CA SER A 369 62.23 3.33 -5.43
C SER A 369 61.02 4.24 -5.47
N LEU A 370 60.24 4.23 -4.39
CA LEU A 370 59.08 5.09 -4.19
C LEU A 370 59.39 6.14 -3.14
N TYR A 371 59.14 7.40 -3.48
CA TYR A 371 59.39 8.55 -2.61
C TYR A 371 58.10 9.28 -2.29
N ASP A 372 58.00 9.75 -1.05
CA ASP A 372 57.01 10.74 -0.65
C ASP A 372 57.38 12.08 -1.26
N VAL A 373 56.48 12.67 -2.06
CA VAL A 373 56.77 13.91 -2.81
C VAL A 373 56.93 15.10 -1.87
N ALA A 374 56.20 15.12 -0.75
CA ALA A 374 56.18 16.26 0.16
C ALA A 374 57.49 16.38 0.97
N SER A 375 57.96 15.28 1.53
CA SER A 375 59.15 15.20 2.39
C SER A 375 60.42 14.73 1.67
N GLY A 376 60.27 14.14 0.49
CA GLY A 376 61.33 13.43 -0.22
C GLY A 376 61.74 12.12 0.44
N ALA A 377 61.09 11.67 1.52
CA ALA A 377 61.44 10.43 2.22
C ALA A 377 61.23 9.21 1.33
N GLU A 378 62.10 8.21 1.44
CA GLU A 378 61.93 6.94 0.73
C GLU A 378 60.86 6.11 1.46
N ILE A 379 59.77 5.80 0.76
CA ILE A 379 58.64 5.03 1.30
C ILE A 379 58.94 3.54 1.17
N GLN A 380 59.38 3.10 -0.01
CA GLN A 380 59.48 1.68 -0.32
C GLN A 380 60.44 1.41 -1.49
N ARG A 381 61.14 0.27 -1.43
CA ARG A 381 61.87 -0.33 -2.57
C ARG A 381 61.16 -1.55 -3.10
N LEU A 382 61.07 -1.67 -4.42
CA LEU A 382 60.53 -2.83 -5.11
C LEU A 382 61.67 -3.53 -5.84
N GLU A 383 61.93 -4.77 -5.45
CA GLU A 383 62.98 -5.60 -6.03
C GLU A 383 62.35 -6.69 -6.89
N GLY A 384 62.88 -6.88 -8.10
CA GLY A 384 62.47 -8.02 -8.92
C GLY A 384 62.99 -8.00 -10.34
N HIS A 385 63.12 -6.84 -10.99
CA HIS A 385 63.85 -6.78 -12.26
C HIS A 385 65.34 -7.08 -11.99
N GLY A 386 65.92 -7.97 -12.78
CA GLY A 386 67.34 -8.36 -12.62
C GLY A 386 68.32 -7.43 -13.35
N VAL A 387 67.79 -6.43 -14.08
CA VAL A 387 68.51 -5.56 -15.02
C VAL A 387 67.81 -4.20 -15.10
N GLN A 388 68.24 -3.31 -15.99
CA GLN A 388 67.73 -1.94 -16.11
C GLN A 388 66.20 -1.89 -16.28
N VAL A 389 65.57 -0.90 -15.66
CA VAL A 389 64.16 -0.55 -15.88
C VAL A 389 64.11 0.71 -16.72
N PHE A 390 63.27 0.71 -17.76
CA PHE A 390 63.17 1.79 -18.74
C PHE A 390 61.84 2.54 -18.70
N GLY A 391 60.77 1.90 -18.20
CA GLY A 391 59.46 2.51 -18.08
C GLY A 391 58.84 2.23 -16.72
N VAL A 392 58.15 3.22 -16.17
CA VAL A 392 57.33 3.07 -14.96
C VAL A 392 56.07 3.90 -15.12
N THR A 393 54.92 3.37 -14.69
CA THR A 393 53.65 4.08 -14.77
C THR A 393 52.70 3.58 -13.67
N PHE A 394 51.88 4.49 -13.13
CA PHE A 394 50.82 4.14 -12.19
C PHE A 394 49.52 3.85 -12.93
N SER A 395 48.73 2.91 -12.40
CA SER A 395 47.33 2.79 -12.78
C SER A 395 46.56 4.06 -12.39
N PRO A 396 45.47 4.40 -13.10
CA PRO A 396 44.68 5.60 -12.80
C PRO A 396 44.11 5.65 -11.37
N ASP A 397 43.90 4.49 -10.74
CA ASP A 397 43.46 4.39 -9.35
C ASP A 397 44.61 4.43 -8.32
N GLY A 398 45.87 4.49 -8.78
CA GLY A 398 47.07 4.55 -7.96
C GLY A 398 47.46 3.25 -7.25
N LYS A 399 46.70 2.17 -7.43
CA LYS A 399 46.89 0.91 -6.69
C LYS A 399 47.90 -0.04 -7.32
N ILE A 400 48.18 0.13 -8.61
CA ILE A 400 49.10 -0.73 -9.35
C ILE A 400 50.20 0.13 -9.95
N LEU A 401 51.44 -0.27 -9.74
CA LEU A 401 52.58 0.24 -10.49
C LEU A 401 52.95 -0.77 -11.57
N ALA A 402 53.13 -0.33 -12.80
CA ALA A 402 53.68 -1.16 -13.86
C ALA A 402 55.10 -0.71 -14.19
N SER A 403 55.99 -1.66 -14.44
CA SER A 403 57.38 -1.40 -14.82
C SER A 403 57.84 -2.24 -15.99
N ALA A 404 58.62 -1.63 -16.88
CA ALA A 404 59.16 -2.24 -18.09
C ALA A 404 60.68 -2.38 -17.96
N GLY A 405 61.18 -3.61 -18.12
CA GLY A 405 62.58 -3.96 -17.91
C GLY A 405 63.34 -4.37 -19.17
N ALA A 406 64.66 -4.27 -19.10
CA ALA A 406 65.58 -4.80 -20.09
C ALA A 406 65.58 -6.34 -20.15
N ASP A 407 64.96 -7.01 -19.17
CA ASP A 407 64.75 -8.46 -19.12
C ASP A 407 63.62 -8.95 -20.04
N GLY A 408 63.04 -8.04 -20.84
CA GLY A 408 61.92 -8.33 -21.74
C GLY A 408 60.60 -8.56 -21.00
N THR A 409 60.52 -8.16 -19.73
CA THR A 409 59.31 -8.33 -18.92
C THR A 409 58.67 -7.01 -18.54
N VAL A 410 57.34 -7.05 -18.41
CA VAL A 410 56.58 -6.02 -17.71
C VAL A 410 56.12 -6.58 -16.38
N ARG A 411 56.36 -5.87 -15.28
CA ARG A 411 55.96 -6.30 -13.94
C ARG A 411 54.90 -5.39 -13.37
N LEU A 412 53.92 -5.98 -12.69
CA LEU A 412 52.86 -5.28 -11.97
C LEU A 412 53.08 -5.42 -10.48
N TRP A 413 53.01 -4.31 -9.76
CA TRP A 413 53.25 -4.22 -8.33
C TRP A 413 52.01 -3.66 -7.64
N GLU A 414 51.57 -4.32 -6.56
CA GLU A 414 50.46 -3.86 -5.73
C GLU A 414 50.92 -2.80 -4.73
N LEU A 415 50.16 -1.70 -4.62
CA LEU A 415 50.38 -0.62 -3.66
C LEU A 415 49.11 -0.39 -2.80
N PRO A 416 49.26 -0.11 -1.49
CA PRO A 416 50.51 -0.12 -0.72
C PRO A 416 50.91 -1.56 -0.34
N GLY A 417 52.21 -1.89 -0.42
CA GLY A 417 52.71 -3.21 -0.01
C GLY A 417 53.86 -3.72 -0.87
N GLY A 418 53.95 -3.28 -2.13
CA GLY A 418 55.06 -3.56 -3.04
C GLY A 418 55.20 -5.02 -3.45
N ARG A 419 54.13 -5.80 -3.33
CA ARG A 419 54.10 -7.19 -3.76
C ARG A 419 54.04 -7.25 -5.29
N ALA A 420 54.93 -8.03 -5.89
CA ALA A 420 54.83 -8.34 -7.31
C ALA A 420 53.56 -9.18 -7.56
N LEU A 421 52.60 -8.63 -8.29
CA LEU A 421 51.35 -9.31 -8.67
C LEU A 421 51.60 -10.27 -9.83
N HIS A 422 52.16 -9.75 -10.92
CA HIS A 422 52.33 -10.48 -12.16
C HIS A 422 53.59 -10.06 -12.91
N VAL A 423 54.17 -11.03 -13.63
CA VAL A 423 55.29 -10.84 -14.55
C VAL A 423 54.80 -11.21 -15.94
N CYS A 424 54.56 -10.22 -16.79
CA CYS A 424 54.12 -10.39 -18.16
C CYS A 424 55.34 -10.68 -19.04
N ARG A 425 55.38 -11.89 -19.61
CA ARG A 425 56.44 -12.36 -20.51
C ARG A 425 55.86 -12.50 -21.92
N GLY A 426 56.17 -11.55 -22.78
CA GLY A 426 55.66 -11.52 -24.16
C GLY A 426 56.64 -10.87 -25.14
N HIS A 427 57.41 -9.89 -24.68
CA HIS A 427 58.50 -9.29 -25.45
C HIS A 427 59.72 -10.21 -25.46
N GLN A 428 60.36 -10.33 -26.63
CA GLN A 428 61.60 -11.11 -26.81
C GLN A 428 62.86 -10.27 -26.56
N ASN A 429 62.72 -8.94 -26.50
CA ASN A 429 63.78 -7.97 -26.29
C ASN A 429 63.40 -7.00 -25.17
N MET A 430 64.28 -6.05 -24.86
CA MET A 430 64.07 -5.00 -23.86
C MET A 430 62.75 -4.28 -24.07
N VAL A 431 62.00 -4.05 -22.99
CA VAL A 431 60.77 -3.24 -23.00
C VAL A 431 61.14 -1.83 -22.58
N TRP A 432 60.94 -0.86 -23.47
CA TRP A 432 61.34 0.52 -23.28
C TRP A 432 60.28 1.34 -22.57
N SER A 433 59.01 1.06 -22.83
CA SER A 433 57.91 1.89 -22.31
C SER A 433 56.71 1.06 -21.89
N VAL A 434 55.95 1.61 -20.96
CA VAL A 434 54.70 1.06 -20.47
C VAL A 434 53.72 2.19 -20.15
N ALA A 435 52.46 2.03 -20.54
CA ALA A 435 51.42 3.03 -20.32
C ALA A 435 50.07 2.39 -20.01
N PHE A 436 49.43 2.82 -18.93
CA PHE A 436 48.04 2.45 -18.66
C PHE A 436 47.08 3.25 -19.54
N HIS A 437 46.02 2.59 -19.99
CA HIS A 437 44.85 3.28 -20.53
C HIS A 437 44.19 4.12 -19.42
N PRO A 438 43.61 5.30 -19.71
CA PRO A 438 43.00 6.18 -18.69
C PRO A 438 41.88 5.53 -17.86
N GLN A 439 41.21 4.51 -18.38
CA GLN A 439 40.20 3.72 -17.65
C GLN A 439 40.79 2.58 -16.80
N GLY A 440 42.12 2.38 -16.83
CA GLY A 440 42.84 1.37 -16.03
C GLY A 440 42.72 -0.08 -16.49
N LYS A 441 41.91 -0.37 -17.53
CA LYS A 441 41.62 -1.75 -18.00
C LYS A 441 42.69 -2.35 -18.92
N LEU A 442 43.52 -1.53 -19.55
CA LEU A 442 44.50 -1.96 -20.53
C LEU A 442 45.87 -1.37 -20.19
N LEU A 443 46.91 -2.12 -20.53
CA LEU A 443 48.31 -1.74 -20.38
C LEU A 443 49.01 -1.96 -21.72
N ALA A 444 49.57 -0.92 -22.30
CA ALA A 444 50.40 -1.00 -23.49
C ALA A 444 51.87 -1.09 -23.09
N SER A 445 52.66 -1.85 -23.85
CA SER A 445 54.11 -1.95 -23.68
C SER A 445 54.80 -2.06 -25.03
N ALA A 446 56.00 -1.48 -25.14
CA ALA A 446 56.76 -1.39 -26.39
C ALA A 446 58.26 -1.52 -26.15
#